data_AF-A0A520QMJ2-F1
#
_entry.id   AF-A0A520QMJ2-F1
#
_cell.length_a   1.000
_cell.length_b   1.000
_cell.length_c   1.000
_cell.angle_alpha   90.00
_cell.angle_beta   90.00
_cell.angle_gamma   90.00
#
_symmetry.space_group_name_H-M   'P 1'
#
loop_
_entity.id
_entity.type
_entity.pdbx_description
1 polymer ?
#
loop_
_entity_poly.entity_id
_entity_poly.type
_entity_poly.pdbx_seq_one_letter_code
_entity_poly.pdbx_strand_id
1 'polypeptide(L)'
;MDRPRMRPTFVLPHADPSAVLGALPPLLEAHPRLTGTLFRRHAVLGVREEARHFWSPQLHLEVRLPDADDEDAPPAPQLHGRFSPHPHVWTMFMALYGVLGALGLAGLIAGLSQWTLGDAPWALIAIPVALALGGFVYGATFIGQGLGAEEMYALRSLLDRAIERADQPSERSARTASSAAASRSAQSPRMTT
;
A
#
# COMPACT_ATOMS: atom_id res chain seq x y z
N MET A 1 20.86 12.14 8.75
CA MET A 1 19.76 11.16 8.73
C MET A 1 18.77 11.60 7.68
N ASP A 2 18.75 10.92 6.53
CA ASP A 2 17.84 11.25 5.43
C ASP A 2 16.43 10.89 5.88
N ARG A 3 15.51 11.86 5.96
CA ARG A 3 14.12 11.57 6.36
C ARG A 3 13.55 10.68 5.25
N PRO A 4 13.09 9.45 5.55
CA PRO A 4 12.54 8.57 4.53
C PRO A 4 11.36 9.29 3.88
N ARG A 5 11.58 9.76 2.64
CA ARG A 5 10.53 10.38 1.84
C ARG A 5 9.53 9.27 1.55
N MET A 6 8.27 9.49 1.94
CA MET A 6 7.21 8.54 1.65
C MET A 6 7.08 8.42 0.13
N ARG A 7 7.56 7.30 -0.41
CA ARG A 7 7.38 6.93 -1.81
C ARG A 7 6.20 5.98 -1.88
N PRO A 8 5.22 6.21 -2.76
CA PRO A 8 4.09 5.30 -2.96
C PRO A 8 4.55 3.89 -3.31
N THR A 9 5.67 3.76 -4.01
CA THR A 9 6.31 2.48 -4.33
C THR A 9 7.74 2.48 -3.81
N PHE A 10 8.14 1.40 -3.16
CA PHE A 10 9.48 1.23 -2.63
C PHE A 10 9.94 -0.22 -2.74
N VAL A 11 11.25 -0.41 -2.80
CA VAL A 11 11.90 -1.72 -2.87
C VAL A 11 12.87 -1.81 -1.70
N LEU A 12 12.76 -2.88 -0.92
CA LEU A 12 13.62 -3.15 0.23
C LEU A 12 14.41 -4.45 -0.04
N PRO A 13 15.72 -4.36 -0.29
CA PRO A 13 16.57 -5.54 -0.33
C PRO A 13 16.57 -6.22 1.04
N HIS A 14 16.33 -7.53 1.07
CA HIS A 14 16.36 -8.28 2.33
C HIS A 14 16.77 -9.72 2.03
N ALA A 15 17.69 -10.27 2.83
CA ALA A 15 18.16 -11.65 2.65
C ALA A 15 17.04 -12.70 2.70
N ASP A 16 16.02 -12.51 3.55
CA ASP A 16 14.83 -13.37 3.63
C ASP A 16 13.54 -12.52 3.70
N PRO A 17 13.01 -12.09 2.54
CA PRO A 17 11.75 -11.35 2.50
C PRO A 17 10.55 -12.16 3.01
N SER A 18 10.65 -13.50 2.99
CA SER A 18 9.57 -14.37 3.47
C SER A 18 9.48 -14.38 4.99
N ALA A 19 10.62 -14.27 5.69
CA ALA A 19 10.64 -14.08 7.14
C ALA A 19 9.96 -12.78 7.57
N VAL A 20 10.10 -11.70 6.79
CA VAL A 20 9.37 -10.43 7.03
C VAL A 20 7.87 -10.64 6.99
N LEU A 21 7.38 -11.37 5.96
CA LEU A 21 5.96 -11.71 5.89
C LEU A 21 5.52 -12.54 7.10
N GLY A 22 6.33 -13.52 7.52
CA GLY A 22 6.05 -14.34 8.71
C GLY A 22 6.00 -13.55 10.03
N ALA A 23 6.65 -12.38 10.10
CA ALA A 23 6.66 -11.53 11.29
C ALA A 23 5.43 -10.61 11.40
N LEU A 24 4.65 -10.42 10.32
CA LEU A 24 3.50 -9.52 10.28
C LEU A 24 2.29 -9.97 11.13
N PRO A 25 1.87 -11.24 11.16
CA PRO A 25 0.66 -11.66 11.88
C PRO A 25 0.60 -11.22 13.35
N PRO A 26 1.63 -11.47 14.20
CA PRO A 26 1.57 -11.07 15.60
C PRO A 26 1.58 -9.54 15.78
N LEU A 27 2.16 -8.79 14.84
CA LEU A 27 2.16 -7.33 14.86
C LEU A 27 0.79 -6.76 14.47
N LEU A 28 0.09 -7.41 13.53
CA LEU A 28 -1.25 -7.02 13.10
C LEU A 28 -2.30 -7.33 14.16
N GLU A 29 -2.20 -8.48 14.83
CA GLU A 29 -3.09 -8.85 15.95
C GLU A 29 -2.98 -7.87 17.12
N ALA A 30 -1.77 -7.37 17.40
CA ALA A 30 -1.53 -6.39 18.45
C ALA A 30 -1.94 -4.96 18.07
N HIS A 31 -2.22 -4.67 16.79
CA HIS A 31 -2.48 -3.31 16.33
C HIS A 31 -3.98 -2.99 16.29
N PRO A 32 -4.46 -1.95 17.00
CA PRO A 32 -5.89 -1.69 17.15
C PRO A 32 -6.58 -1.18 15.88
N ARG A 33 -5.84 -0.57 14.95
CA ARG A 33 -6.38 0.11 13.75
C ARG A 33 -5.97 -0.50 12.42
N LEU A 34 -5.02 -1.42 12.42
CA LEU A 34 -4.48 -2.01 11.20
C LEU A 34 -4.90 -3.47 11.09
N THR A 35 -5.03 -3.95 9.86
CA THR A 35 -5.30 -5.35 9.54
C THR A 35 -4.53 -5.73 8.29
N GLY A 36 -4.40 -7.02 8.03
CA GLY A 36 -3.78 -7.48 6.81
C GLY A 36 -4.10 -8.93 6.50
N THR A 37 -4.03 -9.24 5.22
CA THR A 37 -4.17 -10.60 4.70
C THR A 37 -2.83 -11.05 4.17
N LEU A 38 -2.37 -12.21 4.63
CA LEU A 38 -1.10 -12.78 4.20
C LEU A 38 -1.32 -13.93 3.22
N PHE A 39 -0.47 -13.98 2.22
CA PHE A 39 -0.36 -15.05 1.24
C PHE A 39 1.09 -15.54 1.18
N ARG A 40 1.36 -16.60 0.41
CA ARG A 40 2.70 -17.24 0.36
C ARG A 40 3.83 -16.29 -0.06
N ARG A 41 3.58 -15.38 -1.00
CA ARG A 41 4.59 -14.46 -1.55
C ARG A 41 4.13 -13.00 -1.58
N HIS A 42 2.94 -12.72 -1.07
CA HIS A 42 2.41 -11.37 -1.04
C HIS A 42 1.60 -11.15 0.24
N ALA A 43 1.49 -9.91 0.68
CA ALA A 43 0.62 -9.52 1.78
C ALA A 43 -0.06 -8.20 1.44
N VAL A 44 -1.30 -8.05 1.88
CA VAL A 44 -2.04 -6.79 1.73
C VAL A 44 -2.37 -6.29 3.11
N LEU A 45 -1.82 -5.14 3.46
CA LEU A 45 -2.03 -4.47 4.74
C LEU A 45 -2.94 -3.25 4.52
N GLY A 46 -3.79 -2.95 5.48
CA GLY A 46 -4.69 -1.82 5.39
C GLY A 46 -5.27 -1.44 6.75
N VAL A 47 -6.22 -0.52 6.72
CA VAL A 47 -6.94 -0.07 7.91
C VAL A 47 -8.12 -1.01 8.17
N ARG A 48 -8.37 -1.32 9.44
CA ARG A 48 -9.52 -2.13 9.86
C ARG A 48 -10.83 -1.48 9.42
N GLU A 49 -11.86 -2.29 9.18
CA GLU A 49 -13.13 -1.81 8.65
C GLU A 49 -13.78 -0.73 9.52
N GLU A 50 -13.63 -0.84 10.85
CA GLU A 50 -14.23 0.11 11.80
C GLU A 50 -13.59 1.50 11.77
N ALA A 51 -12.33 1.58 11.34
CA ALA A 51 -11.56 2.83 11.26
C ALA A 51 -11.35 3.31 9.81
N ARG A 52 -11.82 2.54 8.82
CA ARG A 52 -11.57 2.79 7.40
C ARG A 52 -12.41 3.95 6.90
N HIS A 53 -11.77 4.89 6.21
CA HIS A 53 -12.45 5.94 5.46
C HIS A 53 -12.28 5.73 3.94
N PHE A 54 -12.96 6.56 3.16
CA PHE A 54 -12.99 6.43 1.70
C PHE A 54 -11.59 6.54 1.04
N TRP A 55 -10.69 7.33 1.65
CA TRP A 55 -9.32 7.56 1.19
C TRP A 55 -8.27 6.68 1.90
N SER A 56 -8.69 5.65 2.64
CA SER A 56 -7.74 4.81 3.35
C SER A 56 -6.85 4.02 2.37
N PRO A 57 -5.52 4.06 2.55
CA PRO A 57 -4.57 3.39 1.68
C PRO A 57 -4.49 1.90 2.00
N GLN A 58 -4.06 1.13 1.01
CA GLN A 58 -3.67 -0.27 1.15
C GLN A 58 -2.21 -0.41 0.78
N LEU A 59 -1.44 -1.09 1.62
CA LEU A 59 -0.04 -1.42 1.36
C LEU A 59 0.03 -2.87 0.85
N HIS A 60 0.38 -3.01 -0.42
CA HIS A 60 0.66 -4.30 -1.04
C HIS A 60 2.14 -4.60 -0.92
N LEU A 61 2.45 -5.77 -0.40
CA LEU A 61 3.80 -6.30 -0.28
C LEU A 61 3.92 -7.52 -1.19
N GLU A 62 5.02 -7.62 -1.92
CA GLU A 62 5.32 -8.71 -2.81
C GLU A 62 6.78 -9.13 -2.65
N VAL A 63 7.00 -10.44 -2.49
CA VAL A 63 8.33 -11.04 -2.42
C VAL A 63 8.78 -11.36 -3.83
N ARG A 64 9.81 -10.65 -4.30
CA ARG A 64 10.47 -10.92 -5.58
C ARG A 64 11.80 -11.61 -5.30
N LEU A 65 11.94 -12.82 -5.83
CA LEU A 65 13.15 -13.63 -5.74
C LEU A 65 13.90 -13.57 -7.07
N PRO A 66 15.22 -13.76 -7.06
CA PRO A 66 15.97 -13.97 -8.30
C PRO A 66 15.45 -15.21 -9.02
N ASP A 67 15.28 -15.07 -10.33
CA ASP A 67 14.90 -16.15 -11.22
C ASP A 67 15.75 -16.02 -12.48
N ALA A 68 16.38 -17.11 -12.90
CA ALA A 68 17.29 -17.12 -14.04
C ALA A 68 16.53 -17.12 -15.38
N ASP A 69 15.26 -17.50 -15.36
CA ASP A 69 14.40 -17.61 -16.54
C ASP A 69 13.51 -16.36 -16.75
N ASP A 70 13.55 -15.39 -15.83
CA ASP A 70 12.79 -14.12 -15.88
C ASP A 70 13.75 -12.93 -15.97
N GLU A 71 13.79 -12.27 -17.13
CA GLU A 71 14.65 -11.08 -17.35
C GLU A 71 14.28 -9.89 -16.44
N ASP A 72 13.05 -9.84 -15.93
CA ASP A 72 12.59 -8.79 -15.01
C ASP A 72 12.82 -9.17 -13.52
N ALA A 73 13.41 -10.33 -13.26
CA ALA A 73 13.71 -10.78 -11.90
C ALA A 73 14.88 -9.99 -11.29
N PRO A 74 14.80 -9.65 -10.00
CA PRO A 74 15.85 -8.92 -9.35
C PRO A 74 17.11 -9.78 -9.14
N PRO A 75 18.30 -9.16 -9.13
CA PRO A 75 19.56 -9.89 -8.91
C PRO A 75 19.69 -10.46 -7.48
N ALA A 76 18.89 -9.98 -6.54
CA ALA A 76 18.86 -10.44 -5.15
C ALA A 76 17.41 -10.47 -4.61
N PRO A 77 17.12 -11.27 -3.57
CA PRO A 77 15.81 -11.27 -2.92
C PRO A 77 15.45 -9.86 -2.42
N GLN A 78 14.24 -9.41 -2.76
CA GLN A 78 13.76 -8.09 -2.37
C GLN A 78 12.26 -8.10 -2.09
N LEU A 79 11.86 -7.23 -1.16
CA LEU A 79 10.47 -6.97 -0.81
C LEU A 79 10.01 -5.71 -1.55
N HIS A 80 9.05 -5.87 -2.44
CA HIS A 80 8.37 -4.78 -3.12
C HIS A 80 7.18 -4.31 -2.30
N GLY A 81 7.13 -3.01 -2.00
CA GLY A 81 5.99 -2.38 -1.34
C GLY A 81 5.33 -1.34 -2.25
N ARG A 82 4.01 -1.40 -2.38
CA ARG A 82 3.22 -0.42 -3.13
C ARG A 82 1.96 -0.02 -2.37
N PHE A 83 1.84 1.28 -2.13
CA PHE A 83 0.60 1.89 -1.66
C PHE A 83 -0.37 2.08 -2.83
N SER A 84 -1.58 1.56 -2.67
CA SER A 84 -2.68 1.73 -3.63
C SER A 84 -3.92 2.27 -2.91
N PRO A 85 -4.68 3.18 -3.53
CA PRO A 85 -5.99 3.54 -3.02
C PRO A 85 -6.96 2.35 -3.20
N HIS A 86 -8.05 2.34 -2.43
CA HIS A 86 -9.11 1.37 -2.63
C HIS A 86 -9.70 1.49 -4.05
N PRO A 87 -10.01 0.38 -4.76
CA PRO A 87 -10.61 0.44 -6.11
C PRO A 87 -11.87 1.31 -6.23
N HIS A 88 -12.60 1.49 -5.13
CA HIS A 88 -13.82 2.30 -5.06
C HIS A 88 -13.55 3.79 -5.32
N VAL A 89 -12.35 4.28 -5.02
CA VAL A 89 -11.96 5.67 -5.24
C VAL A 89 -11.93 5.97 -6.74
N TRP A 90 -11.24 5.13 -7.50
CA TRP A 90 -11.16 5.24 -8.96
C TRP A 90 -12.54 5.17 -9.60
N THR A 91 -13.37 4.19 -9.21
CA THR A 91 -14.67 3.99 -9.85
C THR A 91 -15.61 5.15 -9.59
N MET A 92 -15.57 5.76 -8.40
CA MET A 92 -16.31 6.98 -8.10
C MET A 92 -15.89 8.13 -9.03
N PHE A 93 -14.58 8.37 -9.21
CA PHE A 93 -14.10 9.42 -10.13
C PHE A 93 -14.52 9.17 -11.57
N MET A 94 -14.39 7.93 -12.05
CA MET A 94 -14.84 7.57 -13.40
C MET A 94 -16.34 7.76 -13.58
N ALA A 95 -17.15 7.38 -12.59
CA ALA A 95 -18.59 7.60 -12.62
C ALA A 95 -18.94 9.09 -12.64
N LEU A 96 -18.27 9.91 -11.83
CA LEU A 96 -18.51 11.34 -11.75
C LEU A 96 -18.13 12.06 -13.05
N TYR A 97 -16.96 11.73 -13.62
CA TYR A 97 -16.58 12.23 -14.95
C TYR A 97 -17.51 11.73 -16.05
N GLY A 98 -18.00 10.49 -15.96
CA GLY A 98 -19.00 9.94 -16.88
C GLY A 98 -20.30 10.73 -16.87
N VAL A 99 -20.82 11.05 -15.67
CA VAL A 99 -22.02 11.88 -15.50
C VAL A 99 -21.80 13.29 -16.04
N LEU A 100 -20.68 13.93 -15.70
CA LEU A 100 -20.34 15.28 -16.20
C LEU A 100 -20.17 15.30 -17.73
N GLY A 101 -19.53 14.27 -18.29
CA GLY A 101 -19.37 14.11 -19.73
C GLY A 101 -20.72 13.91 -20.44
N ALA A 102 -21.61 13.09 -19.87
CA ALA A 102 -22.95 12.89 -20.39
C ALA A 102 -23.78 14.18 -20.36
N LEU A 103 -23.71 14.95 -19.26
CA LEU A 103 -24.36 16.26 -19.12
C LEU A 103 -23.81 17.27 -20.14
N GLY A 104 -22.48 17.33 -20.30
CA GLY A 104 -21.83 18.21 -21.26
C GLY A 104 -22.22 17.86 -22.71
N LEU A 105 -22.27 16.57 -23.04
CA LEU A 105 -22.68 16.10 -24.37
C LEU A 105 -24.17 16.37 -24.63
N ALA A 106 -25.04 16.09 -23.66
CA ALA A 106 -26.47 16.39 -23.77
C ALA A 106 -26.71 17.90 -23.97
N GLY A 107 -26.01 18.74 -23.21
CA GLY A 107 -26.06 20.18 -23.36
C GLY A 107 -25.51 20.68 -24.70
N LEU A 108 -24.46 20.04 -25.22
CA LEU A 108 -23.93 20.33 -26.56
C LEU A 108 -24.96 20.00 -27.65
N ILE A 109 -25.55 18.80 -27.61
CA ILE A 109 -26.57 18.38 -28.60
C ILE A 109 -27.79 19.31 -28.53
N ALA A 110 -28.32 19.56 -27.34
CA ALA A 110 -29.47 20.45 -27.15
C ALA A 110 -29.15 21.89 -27.56
N GLY A 111 -27.97 22.39 -27.23
CA GLY A 111 -27.53 23.74 -27.57
C GLY A 111 -27.32 23.94 -29.07
N LEU A 112 -26.72 22.97 -29.76
CA LEU A 112 -26.58 23.00 -31.22
C LEU A 112 -27.94 22.89 -31.92
N SER A 113 -28.86 22.10 -31.37
CA SER A 113 -30.24 22.03 -31.86
C SER A 113 -30.93 23.39 -31.71
N GLN A 114 -30.88 24.02 -30.54
CA GLN A 114 -31.43 25.37 -30.31
C GLN A 114 -30.85 26.38 -31.30
N TRP A 115 -29.53 26.38 -31.48
CA TRP A 115 -28.86 27.28 -32.42
C TRP A 115 -29.34 27.08 -33.86
N THR A 116 -29.51 25.82 -34.29
CA THR A 116 -29.96 25.49 -35.64
C THR A 116 -31.43 25.86 -35.87
N LEU A 117 -32.26 25.83 -34.82
CA LEU A 117 -33.65 26.29 -34.87
C LEU A 117 -33.80 27.82 -34.83
N GLY A 118 -32.70 28.55 -34.64
CA GLY A 118 -32.71 30.02 -34.51
C GLY A 118 -33.04 30.52 -33.10
N ASP A 119 -33.17 29.61 -32.12
CA ASP A 119 -33.37 29.93 -30.72
C ASP A 119 -32.05 30.31 -30.04
N ALA A 120 -32.14 31.00 -28.90
CA ALA A 120 -30.98 31.27 -28.06
C ALA A 120 -30.41 29.95 -27.47
N PRO A 121 -29.12 29.62 -27.69
CA PRO A 121 -28.56 28.31 -27.36
C PRO A 121 -28.11 28.21 -25.89
N TRP A 122 -29.03 28.48 -24.97
CA TRP A 122 -28.75 28.51 -23.52
C TRP A 122 -28.21 27.17 -23.00
N ALA A 123 -28.57 26.05 -23.62
CA ALA A 123 -28.11 24.73 -23.20
C ALA A 123 -26.58 24.53 -23.34
N LEU A 124 -25.90 25.35 -24.16
CA LEU A 124 -24.44 25.32 -24.27
C LEU A 124 -23.73 25.70 -22.95
N ILE A 125 -24.42 26.37 -22.02
CA ILE A 125 -23.85 26.69 -20.70
C ILE A 125 -23.51 25.43 -19.89
N ALA A 126 -24.12 24.28 -20.21
CA ALA A 126 -23.80 23.01 -19.58
C ALA A 126 -22.32 22.61 -19.79
N ILE A 127 -21.68 23.03 -20.88
CA ILE A 127 -20.29 22.71 -21.20
C ILE A 127 -19.31 23.36 -20.21
N PRO A 128 -19.25 24.71 -20.06
CA PRO A 128 -18.37 25.34 -19.10
C PRO A 128 -18.69 24.95 -17.66
N VAL A 129 -19.97 24.70 -17.33
CA VAL A 129 -20.35 24.18 -16.00
C VAL A 129 -19.78 22.78 -15.77
N ALA A 130 -19.92 21.86 -16.73
CA ALA A 130 -19.37 20.50 -16.62
C ALA A 130 -17.83 20.52 -16.51
N LEU A 131 -17.15 21.40 -17.26
CA LEU A 131 -15.70 21.59 -17.15
C LEU A 131 -15.29 22.14 -15.79
N ALA A 132 -15.99 23.15 -15.28
CA ALA A 132 -15.71 23.73 -13.96
C ALA A 132 -15.89 22.68 -12.84
N LEU A 133 -17.00 21.93 -12.87
CA LEU A 133 -17.24 20.84 -11.94
C LEU A 133 -16.18 19.73 -12.08
N GLY A 134 -15.79 19.37 -13.31
CA GLY A 134 -14.71 18.41 -13.56
C GLY A 134 -13.38 18.85 -12.97
N GLY A 135 -13.09 20.16 -12.99
CA GLY A 135 -11.95 20.76 -12.30
C GLY A 135 -12.03 20.64 -10.77
N PHE A 136 -13.21 20.83 -10.18
CA PHE A 136 -13.43 20.60 -8.74
C PHE A 136 -13.20 19.13 -8.36
N VAL A 137 -13.69 18.20 -9.18
CA VAL A 137 -13.49 16.76 -9.00
C VAL A 137 -12.01 16.41 -9.04
N TYR A 138 -11.27 17.01 -9.99
CA TYR A 138 -9.82 16.87 -10.05
C TYR A 138 -9.16 17.42 -8.78
N GLY A 139 -9.58 18.58 -8.30
CA GLY A 139 -9.12 19.17 -7.04
C GLY A 139 -9.30 18.26 -5.82
N ALA A 140 -10.41 17.52 -5.75
CA ALA A 140 -10.68 16.59 -4.66
C ALA A 140 -9.66 15.44 -4.56
N THR A 141 -8.93 15.12 -5.64
CA THR A 141 -7.86 14.12 -5.61
C THR A 141 -6.71 14.52 -4.68
N PHE A 142 -6.36 15.82 -4.64
CA PHE A 142 -5.29 16.33 -3.78
C PHE A 142 -5.66 16.27 -2.29
N ILE A 143 -6.93 16.55 -1.97
CA ILE A 143 -7.45 16.43 -0.60
C ILE A 143 -7.35 14.97 -0.13
N GLY A 144 -7.70 14.04 -1.02
CA GLY A 144 -7.61 12.62 -0.74
C GLY A 144 -6.20 12.12 -0.40
N GLN A 145 -5.19 12.66 -1.06
CA GLN A 145 -3.78 12.31 -0.78
C GLN A 145 -3.35 12.74 0.63
N GLY A 146 -3.87 13.86 1.14
CA GLY A 146 -3.58 14.33 2.49
C GLY A 146 -4.19 13.45 3.58
N LEU A 147 -5.45 13.03 3.39
CA LEU A 147 -6.18 12.23 4.38
C LEU A 147 -5.56 10.83 4.59
N GLY A 148 -5.00 10.22 3.54
CA GLY A 148 -4.37 8.91 3.64
C GLY A 148 -2.93 8.92 4.18
N ALA A 149 -2.30 10.09 4.31
CA ALA A 149 -0.87 10.18 4.61
C ALA A 149 -0.51 9.59 5.98
N GLU A 150 -1.29 9.90 7.02
CA GLU A 150 -1.06 9.37 8.38
C GLU A 150 -1.16 7.84 8.41
N GLU A 151 -2.13 7.27 7.71
CA GLU A 151 -2.35 5.83 7.62
C GLU A 151 -1.23 5.14 6.83
N MET A 152 -0.73 5.76 5.76
CA MET A 152 0.45 5.28 5.05
C MET A 152 1.69 5.24 5.97
N TYR A 153 1.88 6.23 6.85
CA TYR A 153 2.97 6.23 7.83
C TYR A 153 2.80 5.12 8.87
N ALA A 154 1.58 4.91 9.36
CA ALA A 154 1.28 3.83 10.29
C ALA A 154 1.59 2.45 9.67
N LEU A 155 1.15 2.21 8.42
CA LEU A 155 1.45 0.99 7.67
C LEU A 155 2.96 0.81 7.47
N ARG A 156 3.68 1.88 7.11
CA ARG A 156 5.13 1.83 6.94
C ARG A 156 5.84 1.49 8.26
N SER A 157 5.44 2.10 9.37
CA SER A 157 6.01 1.82 10.69
C SER A 157 5.76 0.39 11.16
N LEU A 158 4.62 -0.22 10.77
CA LEU A 158 4.34 -1.62 11.06
C LEU A 158 5.25 -2.54 10.24
N LEU A 159 5.48 -2.22 8.96
CA LEU A 159 6.42 -2.94 8.10
C LEU A 159 7.86 -2.84 8.64
N ASP A 160 8.32 -1.64 9.02
CA ASP A 160 9.67 -1.45 9.53
C ASP A 160 9.89 -2.30 10.81
N ARG A 161 8.90 -2.37 11.71
CA ARG A 161 8.91 -3.28 12.88
C ARG A 161 8.93 -4.76 12.51
N ALA A 162 8.28 -5.16 11.42
CA ALA A 162 8.29 -6.54 10.94
C ALA A 162 9.68 -6.93 10.42
N ILE A 163 10.35 -6.01 9.73
CA ILE A 163 11.73 -6.19 9.25
C ILE A 163 12.69 -6.33 10.44
N GLU A 164 12.63 -5.41 11.40
CA GLU A 164 13.46 -5.50 12.62
C GLU A 164 13.28 -6.84 13.34
N ARG A 165 12.05 -7.36 13.40
CA ARG A 165 11.77 -8.66 14.02
C ARG A 165 12.30 -9.85 13.18
N ALA A 166 12.25 -9.75 11.86
CA ALA A 166 12.79 -10.75 10.95
C ALA A 166 14.33 -10.77 10.91
N ASP A 167 14.99 -9.68 11.29
CA ASP A 167 16.45 -9.57 11.44
C ASP A 167 16.97 -10.06 12.80
N GLN A 168 16.11 -10.21 13.82
CA GLN A 168 16.47 -10.79 15.13
C GLN A 168 16.60 -12.34 15.29
N PRO A 169 16.71 -13.23 14.27
CA PRO A 169 16.85 -14.67 14.48
C PRO A 169 18.20 -15.12 15.07
N SER A 170 19.25 -14.29 15.01
CA SER A 170 20.63 -14.71 15.34
C SER A 170 20.90 -14.81 16.85
N GLU A 171 20.22 -14.04 17.71
CA GLU A 171 20.49 -14.10 19.15
C GLU A 171 19.87 -15.31 19.85
N ARG A 172 18.75 -15.84 19.35
CA ARG A 172 18.08 -16.98 20.00
C ARG A 172 18.84 -18.29 19.75
N SER A 173 19.37 -18.47 18.53
CA SER A 173 20.28 -19.56 18.20
C SER A 173 21.63 -19.42 18.93
N ALA A 174 22.16 -18.20 19.08
CA ALA A 174 23.38 -17.95 19.85
C ALA A 174 23.21 -18.22 21.36
N ARG A 175 22.09 -17.82 21.97
CA ARG A 175 21.77 -18.12 23.38
C ARG A 175 21.51 -19.61 23.62
N THR A 176 20.86 -20.29 22.69
CA THR A 176 20.60 -21.74 22.80
C THR A 176 21.89 -22.55 22.62
N ALA A 177 22.74 -22.16 21.65
CA ALA A 177 24.06 -22.77 21.47
C ALA A 177 25.00 -22.48 22.65
N SER A 178 24.99 -21.25 23.18
CA SER A 178 25.78 -20.86 24.37
C SER A 178 25.29 -21.57 25.63
N SER A 179 23.98 -21.69 25.84
CA SER A 179 23.39 -22.45 26.95
C SER A 179 23.65 -23.97 26.83
N ALA A 180 23.62 -24.52 25.62
CA ALA A 180 23.95 -25.93 25.37
C ALA A 180 25.46 -26.22 25.49
N ALA A 181 26.32 -25.25 25.19
CA ALA A 181 27.75 -25.32 25.41
C ALA A 181 28.12 -25.19 26.90
N ALA A 182 27.47 -24.29 27.63
CA ALA A 182 27.64 -24.12 29.08
C ALA A 182 27.13 -25.35 29.88
N SER A 183 26.08 -26.01 29.41
CA SER A 183 25.60 -27.28 29.97
C SER A 183 26.59 -28.44 29.71
N ARG A 184 27.20 -28.50 28.52
CA ARG A 184 28.21 -29.53 28.18
C ARG A 184 29.54 -29.35 28.91
N SER A 185 29.97 -28.12 29.19
CA SER A 185 31.19 -27.87 29.97
C SER A 185 31.03 -28.15 31.47
N ALA A 186 29.81 -28.03 32.00
CA ALA A 186 29.49 -28.37 33.40
C ALA A 186 29.37 -29.88 33.66
N GLN A 187 29.19 -30.70 32.61
CA GLN A 187 28.92 -32.14 32.73
C GLN A 187 30.13 -33.04 32.45
N SER A 188 31.33 -32.49 32.22
CA SER A 188 32.57 -33.27 32.02
C SER A 188 33.20 -33.62 33.39
N PRO A 189 33.09 -34.88 33.87
CA PRO A 189 33.76 -35.28 35.11
C PRO A 189 35.24 -35.48 34.77
N ARG A 190 36.12 -34.86 35.55
CA ARG A 190 37.55 -35.20 35.58
C ARG A 190 37.70 -36.68 35.94
N MET A 191 37.86 -37.55 34.94
CA MET A 191 38.51 -38.84 35.13
C MET A 191 40.01 -38.63 34.93
N THR A 192 40.67 -38.31 36.04
CA THR A 192 42.13 -38.29 36.13
C THR A 192 42.53 -39.57 36.86
N THR A 193 43.22 -40.43 36.12
CA THR A 193 44.18 -41.47 36.56
C THR A 193 43.65 -42.67 37.33
#